data_AF-F7QY89-F1
#
_entry.id   AF-F7QY89-F1
#
_cell.length_a   1.000
_cell.length_b   1.000
_cell.length_c   1.000
_cell.angle_alpha   90.00
_cell.angle_beta   90.00
_cell.angle_gamma   90.00
#
_symmetry.space_group_name_H-M   'P 1'
#
loop_
_entity.id
_entity.type
_entity.pdbx_description
1 polymer ?
#
loop_
_entity_poly.entity_id
_entity_poly.type
_entity_poly.pdbx_seq_one_letter_code
_entity_poly.pdbx_strand_id
1 'polypeptide(L)'
;MKSFEKTAARMVAQKDFSKYANDRLKIYNATMKINRLEHLKAMLGLEITKVTSKEEKEFNKYLLASYQNEVKRQSGILGYHKSNEIKEQAQSVAEASFHGATWSSRLWINQDVLKAKLDTLISCAMVQGTNPKQMIANLKQNVAKEITNATSVIENLVITETARVQDVAQMNSFKRNGIKFCKWIAEPTACKRCREIAERNNEYGIGVYSLDDVPLIPEHPRCRCSKAAYWVDELKNNFLNNIEPSLSLEHSIPFSYNPSSVVLKLADGKPVQYRVYDSLGKPKVDYDLTNQGAPKHHPIVPHAHDWLAIKDGGVVKYKRKKEWRKLNQNEKNNIERWLKSHERK
;
A
#
# COMPACT_ATOMS: atom_id res chain seq x y z
N MET A 1 -57.24 -10.96 -17.52
CA MET A 1 -57.22 -9.50 -17.76
C MET A 1 -58.22 -9.04 -18.81
N LYS A 2 -58.24 -9.60 -20.03
CA LYS A 2 -59.13 -9.17 -21.13
C LYS A 2 -60.64 -9.14 -20.80
N SER A 3 -61.17 -10.05 -19.98
CA SER A 3 -62.59 -10.02 -19.57
C SER A 3 -62.90 -8.88 -18.60
N PHE A 4 -61.96 -8.53 -17.72
CA PHE A 4 -62.12 -7.47 -16.73
C PHE A 4 -62.00 -6.07 -17.38
N GLU A 5 -61.07 -5.91 -18.33
CA GLU A 5 -60.95 -4.73 -19.21
C GLU A 5 -62.24 -4.43 -19.96
N LYS A 6 -62.84 -5.44 -20.62
CA LYS A 6 -64.12 -5.28 -21.32
C LYS A 6 -65.26 -4.88 -20.39
N THR A 7 -65.30 -5.43 -19.17
CA THR A 7 -66.34 -5.13 -18.18
C THR A 7 -66.18 -3.71 -17.61
N ALA A 8 -64.95 -3.30 -17.30
CA ALA A 8 -64.63 -1.93 -16.87
C ALA A 8 -64.94 -0.90 -17.97
N ALA A 9 -64.58 -1.19 -19.24
CA ALA A 9 -64.92 -0.34 -20.37
C ALA A 9 -66.44 -0.18 -20.56
N ARG A 10 -67.20 -1.26 -20.36
CA ARG A 10 -68.67 -1.21 -20.43
C ARG A 10 -69.27 -0.39 -19.29
N MET A 11 -68.76 -0.52 -18.06
CA MET A 11 -69.22 0.25 -16.89
C MET A 11 -68.96 1.76 -17.06
N VAL A 12 -67.81 2.14 -17.63
CA VAL A 12 -67.48 3.55 -17.93
C VAL A 12 -68.37 4.10 -19.06
N ALA A 13 -68.59 3.33 -20.13
CA ALA A 13 -69.45 3.73 -21.25
C ALA A 13 -70.93 3.89 -20.84
N GLN A 14 -71.39 3.09 -19.87
CA GLN A 14 -72.77 3.13 -19.36
C GLN A 14 -73.01 4.19 -18.28
N LYS A 15 -71.97 4.95 -17.86
CA LYS A 15 -72.04 5.94 -16.76
C LYS A 15 -72.70 5.37 -15.48
N ASP A 16 -72.40 4.12 -15.14
CA ASP A 16 -72.92 3.48 -13.94
C ASP A 16 -72.15 4.00 -12.70
N PHE A 17 -72.79 4.86 -11.91
CA PHE A 17 -72.23 5.46 -10.69
C PHE A 17 -72.52 4.65 -9.42
N SER A 18 -72.99 3.39 -9.55
CA SER A 18 -73.22 2.54 -8.39
C SER A 18 -71.96 2.38 -7.54
N LYS A 19 -72.13 2.29 -6.21
CA LYS A 19 -71.02 2.11 -5.25
C LYS A 19 -70.14 0.91 -5.63
N TYR A 20 -70.77 -0.17 -6.09
CA TYR A 20 -70.11 -1.39 -6.56
C TYR A 20 -69.26 -1.18 -7.82
N ALA A 21 -69.79 -0.48 -8.84
CA ALA A 21 -69.04 -0.18 -10.06
C ALA A 21 -67.82 0.70 -9.74
N ASN A 22 -67.98 1.70 -8.88
CA ASN A 22 -66.89 2.59 -8.45
C ASN A 22 -65.77 1.83 -7.71
N ASP A 23 -66.11 0.92 -6.79
CA ASP A 23 -65.10 0.14 -6.05
C ASP A 23 -64.35 -0.83 -6.99
N ARG A 24 -65.04 -1.41 -7.97
CA ARG A 24 -64.41 -2.29 -8.97
C ARG A 24 -63.51 -1.53 -9.94
N LEU A 25 -63.89 -0.31 -10.33
CA LEU A 25 -63.06 0.59 -11.13
C LEU A 25 -61.83 1.09 -10.37
N LYS A 26 -61.93 1.35 -9.06
CA LYS A 26 -60.77 1.69 -8.21
C LYS A 26 -59.73 0.56 -8.19
N ILE A 27 -60.19 -0.68 -7.98
CA ILE A 27 -59.31 -1.87 -8.00
C ILE A 27 -58.65 -2.03 -9.36
N TYR A 28 -59.40 -1.86 -10.45
CA TYR A 28 -58.87 -1.92 -11.81
C TYR A 28 -57.81 -0.84 -12.08
N ASN A 29 -58.09 0.41 -11.72
CA ASN A 29 -57.15 1.52 -11.86
C ASN A 29 -55.87 1.30 -11.04
N ALA A 30 -55.99 0.76 -9.83
CA ALA A 30 -54.84 0.37 -9.01
C ALA A 30 -54.01 -0.73 -9.69
N THR A 31 -54.67 -1.76 -10.23
CA THR A 31 -54.01 -2.86 -10.94
C THR A 31 -53.23 -2.38 -12.17
N MET A 32 -53.82 -1.48 -12.96
CA MET A 32 -53.16 -0.91 -14.14
C MET A 32 -51.94 -0.05 -13.75
N LYS A 33 -52.03 0.72 -12.67
CA LYS A 33 -50.89 1.48 -12.13
C LYS A 33 -49.76 0.57 -11.66
N ILE A 34 -50.10 -0.53 -10.97
CA ILE A 34 -49.12 -1.53 -10.52
C ILE A 34 -48.43 -2.17 -11.73
N ASN A 35 -49.16 -2.63 -12.74
CA ASN A 35 -48.55 -3.24 -13.93
C ASN A 35 -47.60 -2.28 -14.66
N ARG A 36 -47.99 -1.00 -14.79
CA ARG A 36 -47.11 0.01 -15.40
C ARG A 36 -45.87 0.25 -14.55
N LEU A 37 -46.01 0.32 -13.23
CA LEU A 37 -44.90 0.47 -12.30
C LEU A 37 -43.92 -0.72 -12.43
N GLU A 38 -44.43 -1.95 -12.42
CA GLU A 38 -43.60 -3.14 -12.56
C GLU A 38 -42.89 -3.20 -13.92
N HIS A 39 -43.57 -2.77 -15.00
CA HIS A 39 -42.92 -2.63 -16.30
C HIS A 39 -41.78 -1.60 -16.28
N LEU A 40 -41.98 -0.44 -15.64
CA LEU A 40 -40.94 0.59 -15.50
C LEU A 40 -39.74 0.10 -14.67
N LYS A 41 -39.98 -0.62 -13.57
CA LYS A 41 -38.90 -1.24 -12.77
C LYS A 41 -38.11 -2.27 -13.57
N ALA A 42 -38.79 -3.09 -14.37
CA ALA A 42 -38.14 -4.08 -15.22
C ALA A 42 -37.26 -3.41 -16.29
N MET A 43 -37.75 -2.36 -16.96
CA MET A 43 -36.97 -1.58 -17.91
C MET A 43 -35.74 -0.93 -17.27
N LEU A 44 -35.92 -0.32 -16.09
CA LEU A 44 -34.82 0.31 -15.36
C LEU A 44 -33.76 -0.73 -14.95
N GLY A 45 -34.19 -1.86 -14.40
CA GLY A 45 -33.29 -2.96 -14.03
C GLY A 45 -32.51 -3.50 -15.24
N LEU A 46 -33.13 -3.59 -16.41
CA LEU A 46 -32.47 -3.99 -17.64
C LEU A 46 -31.38 -2.98 -18.08
N GLU A 47 -31.67 -1.68 -18.02
CA GLU A 47 -30.66 -0.67 -18.39
C GLU A 47 -29.50 -0.61 -17.39
N ILE A 48 -29.81 -0.70 -16.10
CA ILE A 48 -28.82 -0.83 -15.03
C ILE A 48 -27.88 -2.01 -15.28
N THR A 49 -28.42 -3.21 -15.50
CA THR A 49 -27.62 -4.42 -15.71
C THR A 49 -26.77 -4.35 -16.97
N LYS A 50 -27.27 -3.74 -18.05
CA LYS A 50 -26.48 -3.47 -19.26
C LYS A 50 -25.28 -2.56 -18.98
N VAL A 51 -25.47 -1.50 -18.20
CA VAL A 51 -24.39 -0.56 -17.84
C VAL A 51 -23.36 -1.27 -16.98
N THR A 52 -23.80 -1.96 -15.91
CA THR A 52 -22.90 -2.68 -15.00
C THR A 52 -22.08 -3.76 -15.71
N SER A 53 -22.67 -4.50 -16.65
CA SER A 53 -21.92 -5.49 -17.44
C SER A 53 -20.84 -4.86 -18.34
N LYS A 54 -21.06 -3.65 -18.84
CA LYS A 54 -20.02 -2.91 -19.59
C LYS A 54 -18.92 -2.44 -18.65
N GLU A 55 -19.27 -1.87 -17.51
CA GLU A 55 -18.32 -1.39 -16.50
C GLU A 55 -17.44 -2.54 -15.97
N GLU A 56 -18.03 -3.70 -15.70
CA GLU A 56 -17.30 -4.90 -15.28
C GLU A 56 -16.22 -5.31 -16.29
N LYS A 57 -16.57 -5.33 -17.58
CA LYS A 57 -15.61 -5.68 -18.64
C LYS A 57 -14.47 -4.67 -18.75
N GLU A 58 -14.79 -3.38 -18.72
CA GLU A 58 -13.77 -2.32 -18.78
C GLU A 58 -12.88 -2.33 -17.54
N PHE A 59 -13.46 -2.53 -16.36
CA PHE A 59 -12.70 -2.60 -15.13
C PHE A 59 -11.80 -3.83 -15.08
N ASN A 60 -12.26 -5.00 -15.53
CA ASN A 60 -11.41 -6.19 -15.64
C ASN A 60 -10.22 -5.95 -16.57
N LYS A 61 -10.45 -5.37 -17.77
CA LYS A 61 -9.36 -4.99 -18.68
C LYS A 61 -8.37 -4.03 -18.01
N TYR A 62 -8.87 -3.06 -17.25
CA TYR A 62 -8.04 -2.11 -16.52
C TYR A 62 -7.18 -2.79 -15.45
N LEU A 63 -7.73 -3.73 -14.67
CA LEU A 63 -6.98 -4.49 -13.68
C LEU A 63 -5.88 -5.34 -14.32
N LEU A 64 -6.19 -6.04 -15.41
CA LEU A 64 -5.21 -6.82 -16.17
C LEU A 64 -4.08 -5.93 -16.72
N ALA A 65 -4.42 -4.77 -17.27
CA ALA A 65 -3.44 -3.79 -17.75
C ALA A 65 -2.59 -3.23 -16.61
N SER A 66 -3.19 -2.92 -15.46
CA SER A 66 -2.48 -2.43 -14.27
C SER A 66 -1.46 -3.45 -13.76
N TYR A 67 -1.82 -4.73 -13.69
CA TYR A 67 -0.91 -5.81 -13.32
C TYR A 67 0.27 -5.91 -14.29
N GLN A 68 -0.01 -5.94 -15.61
CA GLN A 68 1.02 -6.02 -16.64
C GLN A 68 1.98 -4.83 -16.60
N ASN A 69 1.45 -3.62 -16.41
CA ASN A 69 2.23 -2.40 -16.30
C ASN A 69 3.12 -2.43 -15.06
N GLU A 70 2.62 -2.93 -13.93
CA GLU A 70 3.41 -3.03 -12.70
C GLU A 70 4.54 -4.05 -12.84
N VAL A 71 4.26 -5.23 -13.40
CA VAL A 71 5.30 -6.24 -13.69
C VAL A 71 6.34 -5.66 -14.65
N LYS A 72 5.93 -4.97 -15.72
CA LYS A 72 6.85 -4.32 -16.66
C LYS A 72 7.71 -3.27 -15.96
N ARG A 73 7.12 -2.46 -15.07
CA ARG A 73 7.83 -1.46 -14.27
C ARG A 73 8.87 -2.13 -13.37
N GLN A 74 8.50 -3.17 -12.63
CA GLN A 74 9.42 -3.91 -11.76
C GLN A 74 10.53 -4.61 -12.56
N SER A 75 10.23 -5.20 -13.71
CA SER A 75 11.25 -5.75 -14.62
C SER A 75 12.24 -4.69 -15.10
N GLY A 76 11.78 -3.47 -15.39
CA GLY A 76 12.66 -2.36 -15.75
C GLY A 76 13.58 -1.89 -14.60
N ILE A 77 13.09 -1.97 -13.35
CA ILE A 77 13.87 -1.61 -12.16
C ILE A 77 14.85 -2.72 -11.77
N LEU A 78 14.43 -3.99 -11.86
CA LEU A 78 15.17 -5.15 -11.36
C LEU A 78 16.01 -5.86 -12.44
N GLY A 79 15.85 -5.50 -13.71
CA GLY A 79 16.70 -5.97 -14.82
C GLY A 79 16.39 -7.37 -15.35
N TYR A 80 15.31 -8.02 -14.90
CA TYR A 80 14.95 -9.39 -15.32
C TYR A 80 13.59 -9.46 -16.05
N HIS A 81 13.57 -10.12 -17.20
CA HIS A 81 12.39 -10.36 -18.03
C HIS A 81 12.07 -11.86 -18.13
N LYS A 82 10.89 -12.28 -17.66
CA LYS A 82 10.21 -13.46 -18.19
C LYS A 82 8.77 -13.07 -18.53
N SER A 83 8.44 -13.09 -19.82
CA SER A 83 7.22 -12.49 -20.39
C SER A 83 6.00 -13.42 -20.42
N ASN A 84 6.20 -14.74 -20.36
CA ASN A 84 5.15 -15.67 -20.81
C ASN A 84 4.14 -16.07 -19.72
N GLU A 85 4.49 -16.02 -18.43
CA GLU A 85 3.59 -16.39 -17.31
C GLU A 85 2.71 -15.24 -16.79
N ILE A 86 2.85 -14.02 -17.33
CA ILE A 86 2.27 -12.80 -16.75
C ILE A 86 0.74 -12.77 -16.90
N LYS A 87 0.19 -13.30 -18.00
CA LYS A 87 -1.25 -13.18 -18.31
C LYS A 87 -2.13 -14.07 -17.43
N GLU A 88 -1.77 -15.34 -17.27
CA GLU A 88 -2.53 -16.28 -16.43
C GLU A 88 -2.49 -15.86 -14.96
N GLN A 89 -1.33 -15.39 -14.50
CA GLN A 89 -1.19 -14.85 -13.15
C GLN A 89 -2.01 -13.57 -12.97
N ALA A 90 -2.02 -12.67 -13.95
CA ALA A 90 -2.86 -11.46 -13.90
C ALA A 90 -4.34 -11.81 -13.74
N GLN A 91 -4.84 -12.80 -14.47
CA GLN A 91 -6.23 -13.26 -14.35
C GLN A 91 -6.50 -13.88 -12.98
N SER A 92 -5.65 -14.80 -12.52
CA SER A 92 -5.80 -15.43 -11.20
C SER A 92 -5.79 -14.39 -10.07
N VAL A 93 -4.97 -13.36 -10.19
CA VAL A 93 -4.88 -12.29 -9.19
C VAL A 93 -6.10 -11.40 -9.27
N ALA A 94 -6.58 -11.03 -10.46
CA ALA A 94 -7.77 -10.19 -10.63
C ALA A 94 -9.06 -10.90 -10.15
N GLU A 95 -9.16 -12.22 -10.30
CA GLU A 95 -10.33 -13.01 -9.86
C GLU A 95 -10.22 -13.48 -8.40
N ALA A 96 -9.06 -13.31 -7.77
CA ALA A 96 -8.85 -13.72 -6.39
C ALA A 96 -9.83 -13.03 -5.43
N SER A 97 -10.32 -13.82 -4.47
CA SER A 97 -11.15 -13.29 -3.39
C SER A 97 -10.33 -12.43 -2.44
N PHE A 98 -10.81 -11.22 -2.17
CA PHE A 98 -10.25 -10.31 -1.17
C PHE A 98 -11.29 -10.12 -0.07
N HIS A 99 -10.94 -10.29 1.21
CA HIS A 99 -11.89 -10.27 2.33
C HIS A 99 -13.18 -11.10 2.10
N GLY A 100 -13.05 -12.30 1.55
CA GLY A 100 -14.16 -13.24 1.36
C GLY A 100 -15.11 -12.96 0.18
N ALA A 101 -14.81 -11.98 -0.68
CA ALA A 101 -15.60 -11.70 -1.88
C ALA A 101 -14.72 -11.23 -3.05
N THR A 102 -15.15 -11.46 -4.29
CA THR A 102 -14.49 -10.92 -5.47
C THR A 102 -14.87 -9.45 -5.67
N TRP A 103 -14.09 -8.70 -6.45
CA TRP A 103 -14.48 -7.33 -6.79
C TRP A 103 -15.75 -7.29 -7.65
N SER A 104 -15.95 -8.29 -8.51
CA SER A 104 -17.15 -8.37 -9.37
C SER A 104 -18.41 -8.54 -8.52
N SER A 105 -18.41 -9.44 -7.53
CA SER A 105 -19.56 -9.61 -6.65
C SER A 105 -19.89 -8.32 -5.87
N ARG A 106 -18.86 -7.55 -5.46
CA ARG A 106 -19.07 -6.24 -4.81
C ARG A 106 -19.72 -5.23 -5.74
N LEU A 107 -19.32 -5.19 -7.01
CA LEU A 107 -19.92 -4.32 -8.02
C LEU A 107 -21.42 -4.63 -8.19
N TRP A 108 -21.77 -5.91 -8.34
CA TRP A 108 -23.16 -6.36 -8.47
C TRP A 108 -24.00 -6.05 -7.23
N ILE A 109 -23.48 -6.29 -6.02
CA ILE A 109 -24.18 -5.95 -4.77
C ILE A 109 -24.45 -4.46 -4.67
N ASN A 110 -23.47 -3.61 -5.00
CA ASN A 110 -23.66 -2.16 -4.99
C ASN A 110 -24.74 -1.72 -5.99
N GLN A 111 -24.77 -2.39 -7.15
CA GLN A 111 -25.80 -2.12 -8.16
C GLN A 111 -27.19 -2.55 -7.70
N ASP A 112 -27.31 -3.70 -7.04
CA ASP A 112 -28.58 -4.18 -6.49
C ASP A 112 -29.11 -3.24 -5.40
N VAL A 113 -28.23 -2.69 -4.57
CA VAL A 113 -28.59 -1.66 -3.59
C VAL A 113 -29.10 -0.40 -4.29
N LEU A 114 -28.41 0.07 -5.34
CA LEU A 114 -28.87 1.22 -6.12
C LEU A 114 -30.23 0.96 -6.78
N LYS A 115 -30.41 -0.21 -7.39
CA LYS A 115 -31.67 -0.64 -8.00
C LYS A 115 -32.81 -0.64 -6.97
N ALA A 116 -32.60 -1.25 -5.80
CA ALA A 116 -33.61 -1.29 -4.74
C ALA A 116 -34.01 0.12 -4.27
N LYS A 117 -33.05 1.05 -4.16
CA LYS A 117 -33.34 2.45 -3.83
C LYS A 117 -34.12 3.17 -4.93
N LEU A 118 -33.80 2.92 -6.20
CA LEU A 118 -34.57 3.49 -7.30
C LEU A 118 -35.98 2.90 -7.37
N ASP A 119 -36.14 1.60 -7.12
CA ASP A 119 -37.44 0.94 -7.07
C ASP A 119 -38.35 1.51 -5.98
N THR A 120 -37.79 1.83 -4.80
CA THR A 120 -38.56 2.49 -3.72
C THR A 120 -38.96 3.91 -4.11
N LEU A 121 -38.05 4.69 -4.72
CA LEU A 121 -38.34 6.06 -5.18
C LEU A 121 -39.44 6.08 -6.26
N ILE A 122 -39.38 5.18 -7.26
CA ILE A 122 -40.37 5.10 -8.33
C ILE A 122 -41.72 4.61 -7.78
N SER A 123 -41.70 3.65 -6.84
CA SER A 123 -42.93 3.16 -6.20
C SER A 123 -43.63 4.27 -5.41
N CYS A 124 -42.88 5.02 -4.59
CA CYS A 124 -43.42 6.17 -3.85
C CYS A 124 -44.00 7.22 -4.81
N ALA A 125 -43.28 7.54 -5.88
CA ALA A 125 -43.70 8.49 -6.89
C ALA A 125 -45.03 8.07 -7.58
N MET A 126 -45.14 6.80 -7.99
CA MET A 126 -46.36 6.31 -8.65
C MET A 126 -47.56 6.15 -7.71
N VAL A 127 -47.33 5.81 -6.44
CA VAL A 127 -48.41 5.61 -5.44
C VAL A 127 -48.94 6.94 -4.89
N GLN A 128 -48.07 7.92 -4.60
CA GLN A 128 -48.47 9.15 -3.90
C GLN A 128 -49.34 10.09 -4.75
N GLY A 129 -49.29 10.03 -6.08
CA GLY A 129 -50.17 10.83 -6.95
C GLY A 129 -50.04 12.35 -6.76
N THR A 130 -48.97 12.81 -6.12
CA THR A 130 -48.65 14.23 -5.87
C THR A 130 -48.44 14.99 -7.17
N ASN A 131 -48.50 16.33 -7.10
CA ASN A 131 -48.27 17.19 -8.25
C ASN A 131 -46.99 16.77 -9.02
N PRO A 132 -47.10 16.43 -10.33
CA PRO A 132 -45.98 15.92 -11.11
C PRO A 132 -44.71 16.78 -11.03
N LYS A 133 -44.85 18.10 -10.94
CA LYS A 133 -43.69 19.02 -10.86
C LYS A 133 -42.90 18.85 -9.56
N GLN A 134 -43.59 18.77 -8.42
CA GLN A 134 -42.94 18.59 -7.12
C GLN A 134 -42.30 17.20 -7.02
N MET A 135 -43.00 16.19 -7.54
CA MET A 135 -42.52 14.83 -7.58
C MET A 135 -41.26 14.67 -8.43
N ILE A 136 -41.22 15.30 -9.61
CA ILE A 136 -40.04 15.30 -10.49
C ILE A 136 -38.85 15.98 -9.79
N ALA A 137 -39.07 17.09 -9.08
CA ALA A 137 -38.00 17.79 -8.36
C ALA A 137 -37.39 16.91 -7.26
N ASN A 138 -38.24 16.30 -6.41
CA ASN A 138 -37.80 15.42 -5.34
C ASN A 138 -37.12 14.16 -5.87
N LEU A 139 -37.67 13.55 -6.92
CA LEU A 139 -37.10 12.34 -7.54
C LEU A 139 -35.73 12.64 -8.14
N LYS A 140 -35.56 13.74 -8.87
CA LYS A 140 -34.25 14.15 -9.41
C LYS A 140 -33.21 14.33 -8.31
N GLN A 141 -33.55 15.02 -7.23
CA GLN A 141 -32.62 15.27 -6.13
C GLN A 141 -32.19 13.98 -5.42
N ASN A 142 -33.14 13.10 -5.11
CA ASN A 142 -32.86 11.84 -4.44
C ASN A 142 -32.09 10.88 -5.34
N VAL A 143 -32.47 10.77 -6.62
CA VAL A 143 -31.74 9.95 -7.60
C VAL A 143 -30.31 10.45 -7.76
N ALA A 144 -30.10 11.76 -7.90
CA ALA A 144 -28.75 12.33 -8.00
C ALA A 144 -27.90 12.00 -6.77
N LYS A 145 -28.47 12.14 -5.57
CA LYS A 145 -27.78 11.81 -4.32
C LYS A 145 -27.38 10.33 -4.25
N GLU A 146 -28.29 9.43 -4.62
CA GLU A 146 -28.00 7.99 -4.60
C GLU A 146 -26.99 7.58 -5.66
N ILE A 147 -27.01 8.20 -6.84
CA ILE A 147 -25.98 8.01 -7.87
C ILE A 147 -24.63 8.47 -7.32
N THR A 148 -24.52 9.65 -6.71
CA THR A 148 -23.27 10.14 -6.12
C THR A 148 -22.72 9.22 -5.02
N ASN A 149 -23.60 8.66 -4.21
CA ASN A 149 -23.20 7.67 -3.20
C ASN A 149 -22.67 6.39 -3.86
N ALA A 150 -23.37 5.88 -4.88
CA ALA A 150 -22.97 4.68 -5.60
C ALA A 150 -21.63 4.89 -6.34
N THR A 151 -21.43 6.05 -6.99
CA THR A 151 -20.16 6.37 -7.66
C THR A 151 -19.01 6.43 -6.67
N SER A 152 -19.20 7.03 -5.49
CA SER A 152 -18.16 7.07 -4.46
C SER A 152 -17.76 5.66 -3.98
N VAL A 153 -18.74 4.75 -3.82
CA VAL A 153 -18.46 3.35 -3.45
C VAL A 153 -17.72 2.62 -4.57
N ILE A 154 -18.11 2.83 -5.83
CA ILE A 154 -17.44 2.24 -7.00
C ILE A 154 -16.01 2.77 -7.11
N GLU A 155 -15.77 4.08 -6.95
CA GLU A 155 -14.43 4.65 -6.93
C GLU A 155 -13.55 4.02 -5.85
N ASN A 156 -14.10 3.84 -4.65
CA ASN A 156 -13.38 3.21 -3.55
C ASN A 156 -12.99 1.79 -3.94
N LEU A 157 -13.93 1.01 -4.50
CA LEU A 157 -13.68 -0.35 -4.99
C LEU A 157 -12.55 -0.36 -6.03
N VAL A 158 -12.63 0.50 -7.04
CA VAL A 158 -11.62 0.62 -8.10
C VAL A 158 -10.25 0.94 -7.52
N ILE A 159 -10.14 1.93 -6.63
CA ILE A 159 -8.86 2.32 -6.03
C ILE A 159 -8.30 1.18 -5.18
N THR A 160 -9.13 0.56 -4.33
CA THR A 160 -8.68 -0.52 -3.44
C THR A 160 -8.19 -1.73 -4.21
N GLU A 161 -8.93 -2.11 -5.26
CA GLU A 161 -8.62 -3.31 -6.02
C GLU A 161 -7.40 -3.10 -6.93
N THR A 162 -7.26 -1.89 -7.48
CA THR A 162 -6.05 -1.50 -8.23
C THR A 162 -4.82 -1.56 -7.34
N ALA A 163 -4.91 -1.01 -6.12
CA ALA A 163 -3.81 -1.05 -5.15
C ALA A 163 -3.46 -2.50 -4.77
N ARG A 164 -4.46 -3.36 -4.56
CA ARG A 164 -4.27 -4.78 -4.28
C ARG A 164 -3.55 -5.51 -5.41
N VAL A 165 -4.01 -5.31 -6.65
CA VAL A 165 -3.42 -5.96 -7.84
C VAL A 165 -1.97 -5.51 -8.04
N GLN A 166 -1.69 -4.22 -7.85
CA GLN A 166 -0.32 -3.70 -7.90
C GLN A 166 0.56 -4.25 -6.80
N ASP A 167 0.04 -4.38 -5.58
CA ASP A 167 0.79 -4.93 -4.44
C ASP A 167 1.17 -6.40 -4.68
N VAL A 168 0.21 -7.21 -5.12
CA VAL A 168 0.46 -8.63 -5.45
C VAL A 168 1.47 -8.75 -6.59
N ALA A 169 1.40 -7.89 -7.61
CA ALA A 169 2.38 -7.85 -8.69
C ALA A 169 3.79 -7.51 -8.18
N GLN A 170 3.91 -6.54 -7.26
CA GLN A 170 5.18 -6.16 -6.61
C GLN A 170 5.74 -7.30 -5.77
N MET A 171 4.93 -7.88 -4.88
CA MET A 171 5.35 -8.97 -4.00
C MET A 171 5.79 -10.20 -4.81
N ASN A 172 5.06 -10.56 -5.85
CA ASN A 172 5.46 -11.65 -6.75
C ASN A 172 6.79 -11.34 -7.46
N SER A 173 6.99 -10.09 -7.86
CA SER A 173 8.26 -9.64 -8.45
C SER A 173 9.41 -9.73 -7.44
N PHE A 174 9.20 -9.34 -6.18
CA PHE A 174 10.22 -9.44 -5.13
C PHE A 174 10.59 -10.89 -4.84
N LYS A 175 9.60 -11.79 -4.71
CA LYS A 175 9.82 -13.22 -4.49
C LYS A 175 10.61 -13.86 -5.64
N ARG A 176 10.30 -13.52 -6.89
CA ARG A 176 11.03 -14.03 -8.07
C ARG A 176 12.49 -13.60 -8.12
N ASN A 177 12.78 -12.39 -7.65
CA ASN A 177 14.13 -11.83 -7.66
C ASN A 177 14.92 -12.16 -6.39
N GLY A 178 14.40 -13.02 -5.49
CA GLY A 178 15.09 -13.42 -4.27
C GLY A 178 15.27 -12.30 -3.24
N ILE A 179 14.48 -11.23 -3.34
CA ILE A 179 14.51 -10.11 -2.40
C ILE A 179 13.82 -10.56 -1.10
N LYS A 180 14.48 -10.39 0.05
CA LYS A 180 13.94 -10.83 1.35
C LYS A 180 13.21 -9.73 2.13
N PHE A 181 13.59 -8.48 1.90
CA PHE A 181 13.06 -7.33 2.65
C PHE A 181 12.41 -6.31 1.73
N CYS A 182 11.39 -5.65 2.24
CA CYS A 182 10.72 -4.56 1.58
C CYS A 182 10.58 -3.37 2.54
N LYS A 183 10.56 -2.17 1.98
CA LYS A 183 10.27 -0.95 2.70
C LYS A 183 8.89 -0.45 2.33
N TRP A 184 8.09 -0.12 3.34
CA TRP A 184 6.80 0.53 3.14
C TRP A 184 7.01 2.00 2.74
N ILE A 185 6.38 2.40 1.64
CA ILE A 185 6.37 3.79 1.15
C ILE A 185 4.95 4.33 1.31
N ALA A 186 4.80 5.21 2.30
CA ALA A 186 3.57 5.97 2.48
C ALA A 186 3.48 7.10 1.43
N GLU A 187 2.29 7.29 0.89
CA GLU A 187 1.94 8.43 0.04
C GLU A 187 1.96 9.73 0.88
N PRO A 188 2.25 10.92 0.31
CA PRO A 188 2.32 12.16 1.10
C PRO A 188 1.03 12.47 1.88
N THR A 189 -0.13 12.13 1.32
CA THR A 189 -1.44 12.28 1.99
C THR A 189 -1.89 11.04 2.76
N ALA A 190 -0.98 10.10 3.04
CA ALA A 190 -1.30 8.86 3.73
C ALA A 190 -1.96 9.10 5.10
N CYS A 191 -2.92 8.22 5.42
CA CYS A 191 -3.60 8.23 6.70
C CYS A 191 -2.63 7.95 7.87
N LYS A 192 -3.07 8.30 9.08
CA LYS A 192 -2.28 8.10 10.31
C LYS A 192 -1.75 6.66 10.45
N ARG A 193 -2.59 5.66 10.21
CA ARG A 193 -2.23 4.23 10.29
C ARG A 193 -1.12 3.85 9.29
N CYS A 194 -1.23 4.28 8.03
CA CYS A 194 -0.22 4.01 7.01
C CYS A 194 1.10 4.73 7.31
N ARG A 195 1.04 5.92 7.91
CA ARG A 195 2.23 6.66 8.36
C ARG A 195 2.92 5.96 9.52
N GLU A 196 2.16 5.47 10.51
CA GLU A 196 2.70 4.67 11.62
C GLU A 196 3.41 3.41 11.13
N ILE A 197 2.86 2.70 10.12
CA ILE A 197 3.52 1.54 9.49
C ILE A 197 4.83 1.94 8.80
N ALA A 198 4.86 3.09 8.13
CA ALA A 198 6.05 3.59 7.43
C ALA A 198 7.14 4.09 8.38
N GLU A 199 6.77 4.64 9.54
CA GLU A 199 7.67 5.23 10.52
C GLU A 199 8.08 4.25 11.64
N ARG A 200 7.44 3.07 11.71
CA ARG A 200 7.80 2.04 12.69
C ARG A 200 9.27 1.65 12.54
N ASN A 201 10.04 1.84 13.60
CA ASN A 201 11.44 1.46 13.65
C ASN A 201 11.58 0.01 14.12
N ASN A 202 12.17 -0.84 13.29
CA ASN A 202 12.45 -2.24 13.58
C ASN A 202 13.96 -2.51 13.53
N GLU A 203 14.36 -3.75 13.84
CA GLU A 203 15.75 -4.23 13.73
C GLU A 203 16.34 -4.07 12.32
N TYR A 204 15.48 -4.08 11.29
CA TYR A 204 15.85 -3.94 9.87
C TYR A 204 15.88 -2.50 9.36
N GLY A 205 15.45 -1.53 10.19
CA GLY A 205 15.34 -0.11 9.84
C GLY A 205 13.92 0.45 9.91
N ILE A 206 13.78 1.74 9.56
CA ILE A 206 12.50 2.46 9.62
C ILE A 206 11.60 2.02 8.46
N GLY A 207 10.45 1.45 8.80
CA GLY A 207 9.43 1.00 7.86
C GLY A 207 9.86 -0.21 7.02
N VAL A 208 10.84 -0.98 7.50
CA VAL A 208 11.39 -2.16 6.81
C VAL A 208 10.78 -3.43 7.41
N TYR A 209 10.31 -4.31 6.52
CA TYR A 209 9.64 -5.57 6.86
C TYR A 209 10.20 -6.71 6.02
N SER A 210 10.17 -7.93 6.58
CA SER A 210 10.32 -9.15 5.79
C SER A 210 9.13 -9.30 4.82
N LEU A 211 9.33 -9.97 3.69
CA LEU A 211 8.24 -10.23 2.74
C LEU A 211 7.06 -11.01 3.34
N ASP A 212 7.31 -11.84 4.35
CA ASP A 212 6.28 -12.66 4.97
C ASP A 212 5.49 -11.90 6.05
N ASP A 213 6.13 -10.93 6.72
CA ASP A 213 5.53 -10.16 7.82
C ASP A 213 4.97 -8.80 7.39
N VAL A 214 5.12 -8.44 6.11
CA VAL A 214 4.67 -7.13 5.63
C VAL A 214 3.13 -7.08 5.61
N PRO A 215 2.50 -6.04 6.19
CA PRO A 215 1.05 -5.85 6.08
C PRO A 215 0.62 -5.75 4.61
N LEU A 216 -0.54 -6.28 4.24
CA LEU A 216 -1.01 -6.27 2.84
C LEU A 216 -1.54 -4.89 2.45
N ILE A 217 -1.30 -4.46 1.21
CA ILE A 217 -1.97 -3.30 0.64
C ILE A 217 -3.18 -3.80 -0.16
N PRO A 218 -4.40 -3.26 0.02
CA PRO A 218 -4.77 -2.09 0.83
C PRO A 218 -5.13 -2.41 2.30
N GLU A 219 -4.61 -1.60 3.24
CA GLU A 219 -4.98 -1.63 4.67
C GLU A 219 -6.34 -0.95 4.98
N HIS A 220 -6.76 -0.03 4.12
CA HIS A 220 -7.99 0.76 4.31
C HIS A 220 -8.57 1.19 2.95
N PRO A 221 -9.85 1.59 2.89
CA PRO A 221 -10.42 2.16 1.68
C PRO A 221 -9.59 3.33 1.15
N ARG A 222 -9.42 3.40 -0.18
CA ARG A 222 -8.59 4.39 -0.89
C ARG A 222 -7.10 4.41 -0.48
N CYS A 223 -6.54 3.33 0.07
CA CYS A 223 -5.10 3.25 0.31
C CYS A 223 -4.32 3.28 -1.02
N ARG A 224 -3.33 4.17 -1.10
CA ARG A 224 -2.43 4.38 -2.26
C ARG A 224 -0.95 4.23 -1.89
N CYS A 225 -0.67 3.58 -0.76
CA CYS A 225 0.69 3.28 -0.36
C CYS A 225 1.32 2.25 -1.32
N SER A 226 2.64 2.12 -1.28
CA SER A 226 3.37 1.15 -2.10
C SER A 226 4.52 0.53 -1.32
N LYS A 227 5.12 -0.53 -1.86
CA LYS A 227 6.31 -1.16 -1.29
C LYS A 227 7.48 -0.99 -2.24
N ALA A 228 8.67 -0.77 -1.70
CA ALA A 228 9.92 -0.82 -2.46
C ALA A 228 10.80 -1.97 -1.99
N ALA A 229 11.58 -2.51 -2.93
CA ALA A 229 12.66 -3.42 -2.60
C ALA A 229 13.63 -2.76 -1.62
N TYR A 230 14.03 -3.49 -0.59
CA TYR A 230 15.03 -3.04 0.36
C TYR A 230 16.04 -4.16 0.60
N TRP A 231 17.31 -3.78 0.64
CA TRP A 231 18.40 -4.66 1.03
C TRP A 231 18.84 -4.24 2.42
N VAL A 232 18.62 -5.12 3.39
CA VAL A 232 19.27 -4.98 4.69
C VAL A 232 20.71 -5.43 4.47
N ASP A 233 21.63 -4.47 4.44
CA ASP A 233 23.05 -4.80 4.48
C ASP A 233 23.32 -5.52 5.82
N GLU A 234 23.40 -6.85 5.82
CA GLU A 234 23.93 -7.62 6.97
C GLU A 234 25.29 -7.04 7.44
N LEU A 235 26.00 -6.39 6.53
CA LEU A 235 27.28 -5.71 6.76
C LEU A 235 27.20 -4.39 7.53
N LYS A 236 26.04 -3.74 7.68
CA LYS A 236 25.96 -2.51 8.49
C LYS A 236 25.87 -2.76 9.98
N ASN A 237 25.31 -3.91 10.39
CA ASN A 237 25.14 -4.25 11.80
C ASN A 237 26.03 -5.39 12.31
N ASN A 238 26.55 -6.29 11.44
CA ASN A 238 27.34 -7.45 11.88
C ASN A 238 28.82 -7.45 11.47
N PHE A 239 29.29 -6.46 10.70
CA PHE A 239 30.68 -6.46 10.26
C PHE A 239 31.66 -6.45 11.44
N LEU A 240 31.42 -5.58 12.43
CA LEU A 240 32.25 -5.50 13.62
C LEU A 240 32.00 -6.66 14.59
N ASN A 241 30.80 -7.24 14.60
CA ASN A 241 30.36 -8.21 15.61
C ASN A 241 31.09 -9.57 15.54
N ASN A 242 31.83 -9.88 14.46
CA ASN A 242 32.58 -11.14 14.34
C ASN A 242 34.09 -10.96 14.08
N ILE A 243 34.59 -9.72 14.14
CA ILE A 243 35.99 -9.42 13.82
C ILE A 243 36.77 -9.14 15.07
N GLU A 244 37.82 -9.95 15.26
CA GLU A 244 38.85 -9.70 16.26
C GLU A 244 39.86 -8.69 15.70
N PRO A 245 40.26 -7.70 16.49
CA PRO A 245 41.21 -6.69 16.04
C PRO A 245 42.61 -7.29 15.90
N SER A 246 43.28 -7.00 14.80
CA SER A 246 44.71 -7.30 14.65
C SER A 246 45.55 -6.23 15.35
N LEU A 247 46.68 -6.63 15.94
CA LEU A 247 47.59 -5.71 16.59
C LEU A 247 48.40 -4.92 15.53
N SER A 248 48.47 -3.60 15.66
CA SER A 248 49.40 -2.80 14.86
C SER A 248 50.84 -3.08 15.31
N LEU A 249 51.66 -3.63 14.41
CA LEU A 249 53.10 -3.85 14.64
C LEU A 249 53.94 -2.57 14.50
N GLU A 250 53.31 -1.46 14.08
CA GLU A 250 53.95 -0.16 13.85
C GLU A 250 53.55 0.87 14.92
N HIS A 251 54.35 1.94 15.08
CA HIS A 251 54.06 3.08 15.98
C HIS A 251 52.77 3.84 15.61
N SER A 252 52.23 3.62 14.41
CA SER A 252 51.02 4.25 13.89
C SER A 252 50.12 3.23 13.20
N ILE A 253 48.80 3.44 13.27
CA ILE A 253 47.86 2.59 12.51
C ILE A 253 47.94 2.97 11.02
N PRO A 254 48.13 2.00 10.10
CA PRO A 254 48.29 2.29 8.69
C PRO A 254 47.04 2.98 8.10
N PHE A 255 47.24 3.78 7.05
CA PHE A 255 46.12 4.42 6.37
C PHE A 255 45.32 3.42 5.51
N SER A 256 45.96 2.45 4.89
CA SER A 256 45.30 1.39 4.13
C SER A 256 45.64 0.05 4.76
N TYR A 257 44.66 -0.83 4.91
CA TYR A 257 44.87 -2.17 5.44
C TYR A 257 43.91 -3.17 4.79
N ASN A 258 43.85 -4.39 5.32
CA ASN A 258 42.95 -5.41 4.82
C ASN A 258 41.52 -4.87 4.75
N PRO A 259 40.83 -5.04 3.60
CA PRO A 259 39.43 -4.68 3.48
C PRO A 259 38.66 -5.31 4.61
N SER A 260 37.73 -4.55 5.19
CA SER A 260 36.83 -5.14 6.16
C SER A 260 37.66 -5.73 7.32
N SER A 261 38.28 -4.86 8.12
CA SER A 261 39.10 -5.29 9.26
C SER A 261 39.14 -4.25 10.36
N VAL A 262 39.63 -4.63 11.54
CA VAL A 262 39.84 -3.75 12.68
C VAL A 262 41.28 -3.88 13.15
N VAL A 263 41.95 -2.75 13.36
CA VAL A 263 43.32 -2.71 13.88
C VAL A 263 43.34 -2.00 15.23
N LEU A 264 43.98 -2.62 16.21
CA LEU A 264 44.22 -2.10 17.55
C LEU A 264 45.60 -1.45 17.64
N LYS A 265 45.66 -0.23 18.18
CA LYS A 265 46.88 0.43 18.64
C LYS A 265 47.03 0.31 20.15
N LEU A 266 48.22 -0.11 20.58
CA LEU A 266 48.64 -0.08 21.98
C LEU A 266 49.57 1.12 22.23
N ALA A 267 49.49 1.69 23.43
CA ALA A 267 50.52 2.54 24.01
C ALA A 267 50.80 2.05 25.43
N ASP A 268 52.06 1.83 25.79
CA ASP A 268 52.48 1.29 27.09
C ASP A 268 51.73 0.01 27.49
N GLY A 269 51.50 -0.88 26.51
CA GLY A 269 50.77 -2.14 26.70
C GLY A 269 49.26 -2.00 26.90
N LYS A 270 48.70 -0.78 26.79
CA LYS A 270 47.26 -0.52 26.95
C LYS A 270 46.59 -0.15 25.63
N PRO A 271 45.35 -0.59 25.37
CA PRO A 271 44.61 -0.24 24.17
C PRO A 271 44.25 1.24 24.18
N VAL A 272 44.65 1.96 23.14
CA VAL A 272 44.43 3.41 23.02
C VAL A 272 43.52 3.82 21.88
N GLN A 273 43.49 3.04 20.79
CA GLN A 273 42.71 3.36 19.60
C GLN A 273 42.39 2.10 18.79
N TYR A 274 41.17 1.99 18.27
CA TYR A 274 40.80 1.04 17.23
C TYR A 274 40.49 1.76 15.93
N ARG A 275 41.01 1.28 14.79
CA ARG A 275 40.61 1.75 13.46
C ARG A 275 39.85 0.66 12.73
N VAL A 276 38.71 1.04 12.16
CA VAL A 276 37.88 0.18 11.31
C VAL A 276 38.12 0.54 9.85
N TYR A 277 38.37 -0.47 9.02
CA TYR A 277 38.48 -0.34 7.57
C TYR A 277 37.20 -0.76 6.85
N ASP A 278 36.87 -0.04 5.78
CA ASP A 278 35.74 -0.37 4.89
C ASP A 278 36.05 -1.52 3.93
N SER A 279 35.10 -1.87 3.06
CA SER A 279 35.24 -2.92 2.04
C SER A 279 36.33 -2.65 0.99
N LEU A 280 36.91 -1.45 0.98
CA LEU A 280 38.02 -1.07 0.09
C LEU A 280 39.35 -1.00 0.83
N GLY A 281 39.39 -1.36 2.12
CA GLY A 281 40.59 -1.28 2.96
C GLY A 281 40.97 0.14 3.33
N LYS A 282 40.03 1.09 3.29
CA LYS A 282 40.22 2.49 3.67
C LYS A 282 39.62 2.78 5.04
N PRO A 283 40.16 3.76 5.79
CA PRO A 283 39.68 4.05 7.13
C PRO A 283 38.23 4.54 7.07
N LYS A 284 37.39 3.99 7.93
CA LYS A 284 35.96 4.31 8.04
C LYS A 284 35.68 5.06 9.33
N VAL A 285 36.14 4.52 10.46
CA VAL A 285 35.95 5.08 11.81
C VAL A 285 37.17 4.79 12.67
N ASP A 286 37.60 5.79 13.42
CA ASP A 286 38.56 5.63 14.52
C ASP A 286 37.80 5.72 15.86
N TYR A 287 37.94 4.70 16.71
CA TYR A 287 37.46 4.69 18.09
C TYR A 287 38.61 5.00 19.03
N ASP A 288 38.56 6.16 19.69
CA ASP A 288 39.61 6.59 20.61
C ASP A 288 39.20 6.26 22.05
N LEU A 289 40.05 5.50 22.74
CA LEU A 289 39.83 5.03 24.12
C LEU A 289 40.53 5.90 25.16
N THR A 290 41.25 6.93 24.72
CA THR A 290 41.95 7.87 25.59
C THR A 290 41.66 9.30 25.14
N ASN A 291 41.83 10.26 26.06
CA ASN A 291 41.65 11.68 25.77
C ASN A 291 42.89 12.33 25.12
N GLN A 292 43.94 11.55 24.81
CA GLN A 292 45.21 11.99 24.20
C GLN A 292 45.82 13.27 24.84
N GLY A 293 45.60 13.49 26.15
CA GLY A 293 46.07 14.68 26.86
C GLY A 293 45.33 15.99 26.51
N ALA A 294 44.24 15.94 25.74
CA ALA A 294 43.45 17.10 25.30
C ALA A 294 41.99 17.03 25.79
N PRO A 295 41.73 17.10 27.11
CA PRO A 295 40.39 16.92 27.70
C PRO A 295 39.36 17.98 27.27
N LYS A 296 39.82 19.17 26.83
CA LYS A 296 38.94 20.22 26.27
C LYS A 296 38.36 19.85 24.90
N HIS A 297 39.07 19.07 24.10
CA HIS A 297 38.67 18.68 22.75
C HIS A 297 38.02 17.29 22.69
N HIS A 298 38.33 16.43 23.67
CA HIS A 298 37.77 15.08 23.80
C HIS A 298 37.14 14.90 25.21
N PRO A 299 35.98 15.50 25.48
CA PRO A 299 35.35 15.50 26.80
C PRO A 299 34.71 14.15 27.18
N ILE A 300 34.52 13.24 26.23
CA ILE A 300 33.89 11.93 26.43
C ILE A 300 34.79 10.85 25.84
N VAL A 301 35.03 9.79 26.61
CA VAL A 301 35.87 8.65 26.22
C VAL A 301 35.15 7.36 26.66
N PRO A 302 35.04 6.32 25.81
CA PRO A 302 35.46 6.30 24.40
C PRO A 302 34.58 7.20 23.51
N HIS A 303 35.14 7.69 22.40
CA HIS A 303 34.44 8.45 21.36
C HIS A 303 34.87 8.00 19.96
N ALA A 304 34.11 8.39 18.93
CA ALA A 304 34.37 8.00 17.55
C ALA A 304 34.67 9.21 16.66
N HIS A 305 35.58 9.03 15.70
CA HIS A 305 35.86 9.97 14.61
C HIS A 305 35.60 9.29 13.26
N ASP A 306 34.68 9.84 12.48
CA ASP A 306 34.39 9.31 11.16
C ASP A 306 35.40 9.82 10.11
N TRP A 307 35.72 8.95 9.16
CA TRP A 307 36.47 9.31 7.96
C TRP A 307 35.53 9.59 6.80
N LEU A 308 35.77 10.67 6.08
CA LEU A 308 35.00 11.06 4.91
C LEU A 308 35.82 10.93 3.63
N ALA A 309 35.22 10.34 2.61
CA ALA A 309 35.72 10.38 1.24
C ALA A 309 35.27 11.69 0.58
N ILE A 310 36.22 12.57 0.27
CA ILE A 310 36.01 13.84 -0.42
C ILE A 310 36.49 13.68 -1.86
N LYS A 311 35.62 14.01 -2.83
CA LYS A 311 36.00 14.05 -4.25
C LYS A 311 36.56 15.43 -4.57
N ASP A 312 37.81 15.46 -5.03
CA ASP A 312 38.51 16.69 -5.42
C ASP A 312 39.19 16.43 -6.78
N GLY A 313 38.73 17.11 -7.83
CA GLY A 313 39.32 17.00 -9.18
C GLY A 313 39.33 15.59 -9.79
N GLY A 314 38.39 14.71 -9.44
CA GLY A 314 38.34 13.32 -9.92
C GLY A 314 39.13 12.31 -9.06
N VAL A 315 39.85 12.77 -8.04
CA VAL A 315 40.57 11.92 -7.07
C VAL A 315 39.80 11.86 -5.76
N VAL A 316 39.64 10.67 -5.18
CA VAL A 316 39.01 10.47 -3.86
C VAL A 316 40.08 10.61 -2.78
N LYS A 317 39.97 11.64 -1.95
CA LYS A 317 40.80 11.86 -0.76
C LYS A 317 40.02 11.49 0.49
N TYR A 318 40.64 10.81 1.45
CA TYR A 318 39.99 10.50 2.73
C TYR A 318 40.48 11.44 3.82
N LYS A 319 39.57 12.05 4.56
CA LYS A 319 39.88 12.98 5.66
C LYS A 319 39.14 12.57 6.92
N ARG A 320 39.88 12.45 8.02
CA ARG A 320 39.31 12.25 9.36
C ARG A 320 38.60 13.53 9.81
N LYS A 321 37.35 13.42 10.29
CA LYS A 321 36.64 14.55 10.89
C LYS A 321 37.33 14.97 12.20
N LYS A 322 37.46 16.28 12.40
CA LYS A 322 37.93 16.85 13.68
C LYS A 322 36.88 16.75 14.78
N GLU A 323 35.61 16.80 14.40
CA GLU A 323 34.48 16.61 15.32
C GLU A 323 34.37 15.13 15.72
N TRP A 324 34.25 14.89 17.02
CA TRP A 324 33.96 13.57 17.58
C TRP A 324 32.45 13.36 17.70
N ARG A 325 32.02 12.10 17.74
CA ARG A 325 30.65 11.72 18.06
C ARG A 325 30.61 10.70 19.20
N LYS A 326 29.50 10.67 19.94
CA LYS A 326 29.23 9.62 20.92
C LYS A 326 29.03 8.28 20.21
N LEU A 327 29.43 7.20 20.88
CA LEU A 327 29.20 5.84 20.38
C LEU A 327 27.74 5.45 20.52
N ASN A 328 27.24 4.73 19.53
CA ASN A 328 25.97 4.03 19.64
C ASN A 328 26.12 2.75 20.50
N GLN A 329 25.00 2.12 20.88
CA GLN A 329 25.04 0.97 21.78
C GLN A 329 25.81 -0.23 21.21
N ASN A 330 25.72 -0.47 19.90
CA ASN A 330 26.42 -1.58 19.24
C ASN A 330 27.94 -1.35 19.19
N GLU A 331 28.39 -0.12 18.96
CA GLU A 331 29.80 0.26 18.98
C GLU A 331 30.40 0.09 20.38
N LYS A 332 29.65 0.46 21.43
CA LYS A 332 30.06 0.21 22.82
C LYS A 332 30.24 -1.28 23.11
N ASN A 333 29.26 -2.09 22.74
CA ASN A 333 29.30 -3.55 22.93
C ASN A 333 30.51 -4.17 22.20
N ASN A 334 30.84 -3.68 21.00
CA ASN A 334 32.00 -4.14 20.23
C ASN A 334 33.33 -3.79 20.91
N ILE A 335 33.48 -2.56 21.40
CA ILE A 335 34.69 -2.15 22.11
C ILE A 335 34.86 -2.94 23.41
N GLU A 336 33.80 -3.12 24.20
CA GLU A 336 33.86 -3.92 25.43
C GLU A 336 34.32 -5.35 25.15
N ARG A 337 33.85 -5.95 24.05
CA ARG A 337 34.27 -7.28 23.64
C ARG A 337 35.74 -7.31 23.21
N TRP A 338 36.19 -6.34 22.41
CA TRP A 338 37.59 -6.25 21.98
C TRP A 338 38.55 -6.03 23.16
N LEU A 339 38.15 -5.24 24.15
CA LEU A 339 38.89 -5.07 25.40
C LEU A 339 39.01 -6.40 26.16
N LYS A 340 37.89 -7.12 26.33
CA LYS A 340 37.89 -8.45 26.96
C LYS A 340 38.72 -9.49 26.21
N SER A 341 38.77 -9.42 24.87
CA SER A 341 39.60 -10.30 24.03
C SER A 341 41.09 -10.03 24.23
N HIS A 342 41.46 -8.76 24.39
CA HIS A 342 42.84 -8.36 24.66
C HIS A 342 43.31 -8.77 26.05
N GLU A 343 42.46 -8.64 27.09
CA GLU A 343 42.80 -9.05 28.47
C GLU A 343 43.00 -10.57 28.64
N ARG A 344 42.50 -11.39 27.70
CA ARG A 344 42.63 -12.85 27.72
C ARG A 344 43.87 -13.37 27.00
N LYS A 345 44.59 -12.52 26.28
CA LYS A 345 45.82 -12.85 25.55
C LYS A 345 47.01 -12.24 26.28
#